data_AF-A0A6G8HXU4-F1
#
_entry.id   AF-A0A6G8HXU4-F1
#
_cell.length_a   1.000
_cell.length_b   1.000
_cell.length_c   1.000
_cell.angle_alpha   90.00
_cell.angle_beta   90.00
_cell.angle_gamma   90.00
#
_symmetry.space_group_name_H-M   'P 1'
#
loop_
_entity.id
_entity.type
_entity.pdbx_description
1 polymer ?
#
loop_
_entity_poly.entity_id
_entity_poly.type
_entity_poly.pdbx_seq_one_letter_code
_entity_poly.pdbx_strand_id
1 'polypeptide(L)'
;MIKTDEDALICDLAETYHIYNYRQLPADLVAVFSVGLRDDSRIKMKMSGQKIPLKTLLLASITDRVGVLAWQNTKDGHEGRNVPKSLVETLTSRPKEREEAVFASGEEFEKARTRILKDLEVNNGN
;
A
#
# COMPACT_ATOMS: atom_id res chain seq x y z
N MET A 1 -9.38 21.40 -4.83
CA MET A 1 -10.21 20.78 -3.77
C MET A 1 -11.59 20.43 -4.31
N ILE A 2 -12.54 21.35 -4.48
CA ILE A 2 -13.90 21.04 -5.00
C ILE A 2 -13.87 20.21 -6.30
N LYS A 3 -13.11 20.64 -7.32
CA LYS A 3 -12.97 19.89 -8.59
C LYS A 3 -12.33 18.50 -8.42
N THR A 4 -11.49 18.32 -7.39
CA THR A 4 -10.77 17.07 -7.15
C THR A 4 -11.69 16.05 -6.50
N ASP A 5 -12.41 16.47 -5.47
CA ASP A 5 -13.39 15.68 -4.72
C ASP A 5 -14.13 16.62 -3.75
N GLU A 6 -15.36 17.01 -4.08
CA GLU A 6 -16.15 17.91 -3.23
C GLU A 6 -16.65 17.19 -1.97
N ASP A 7 -17.01 15.92 -2.08
CA ASP A 7 -17.53 15.14 -0.94
C ASP A 7 -16.44 14.93 0.12
N ALA A 8 -15.21 14.62 -0.31
CA ALA A 8 -14.07 14.53 0.61
C ALA A 8 -13.82 15.86 1.32
N LEU A 9 -13.94 16.99 0.61
CA LEU A 9 -13.79 18.31 1.21
C LEU A 9 -14.89 18.58 2.25
N ILE A 10 -16.15 18.26 1.94
CA ILE A 10 -17.28 18.42 2.87
C ILE A 10 -17.05 17.58 4.13
N CYS A 11 -16.65 16.31 3.97
CA CYS A 11 -16.34 15.43 5.09
C CYS A 11 -15.21 15.98 5.97
N ASP A 12 -14.13 16.48 5.36
CA ASP A 12 -12.99 17.02 6.11
C ASP A 12 -13.34 18.32 6.86
N LEU A 13 -14.15 19.20 6.25
CA LEU A 13 -14.66 20.41 6.89
C LEU A 13 -15.63 20.10 8.04
N ALA A 14 -16.49 19.10 7.87
CA ALA A 14 -17.39 18.63 8.92
C ALA A 14 -16.61 17.98 10.08
N GLU A 15 -15.63 17.12 9.79
CA GLU A 15 -14.82 16.45 10.81
C GLU A 15 -13.95 17.44 11.61
N THR A 16 -13.36 18.43 10.94
CA THR A 16 -12.37 19.33 11.57
C THR A 16 -13.02 20.54 12.22
N TYR A 17 -14.00 21.16 11.55
CA TYR A 17 -14.56 22.45 11.93
C TYR A 17 -16.07 22.41 12.20
N HIS A 18 -16.72 21.24 12.08
CA HIS A 18 -18.18 21.08 12.23
C HIS A 18 -18.99 21.91 11.22
N ILE A 19 -18.42 22.14 10.03
CA ILE A 19 -19.08 22.86 8.94
C ILE A 19 -19.74 21.85 8.01
N TYR A 20 -21.05 21.64 8.17
CA TYR A 20 -21.82 20.67 7.38
C TYR A 20 -22.31 21.21 6.04
N ASN A 21 -22.44 22.55 5.93
CA ASN A 21 -22.82 23.21 4.68
C ASN A 21 -21.94 24.44 4.46
N TYR A 22 -20.79 24.24 3.83
CA TYR A 22 -19.82 25.30 3.58
C TYR A 22 -20.36 26.39 2.62
N ARG A 23 -21.42 26.12 1.85
CA ARG A 23 -22.00 27.07 0.89
C ARG A 23 -22.70 28.25 1.57
N GLN A 24 -22.95 28.16 2.87
CA GLN A 24 -23.47 29.26 3.69
C GLN A 24 -22.39 30.26 4.12
N LEU A 25 -21.11 29.94 3.88
CA LEU A 25 -19.97 30.77 4.28
C LEU A 25 -19.38 31.50 3.06
N PRO A 26 -18.72 32.66 3.29
CA PRO A 26 -17.94 33.33 2.26
C PRO A 26 -16.87 32.42 1.64
N ALA A 27 -16.68 32.51 0.32
CA ALA A 27 -15.81 31.60 -0.42
C ALA A 27 -14.33 31.70 -0.01
N ASP A 28 -13.88 32.91 0.32
CA ASP A 28 -12.54 33.20 0.86
C ASP A 28 -12.33 32.52 2.22
N LEU A 29 -13.32 32.58 3.10
CA LEU A 29 -13.26 31.91 4.41
C LEU A 29 -13.21 30.39 4.27
N VAL A 30 -14.03 29.82 3.38
CA VAL A 30 -14.00 28.38 3.09
C VAL A 30 -12.64 27.98 2.53
N ALA A 31 -12.02 28.80 1.67
CA ALA A 31 -10.68 28.52 1.15
C ALA A 31 -9.63 28.49 2.26
N VAL A 32 -9.68 29.42 3.21
CA VAL A 32 -8.79 29.44 4.38
C VAL A 32 -8.93 28.16 5.20
N PHE A 33 -10.16 27.74 5.53
CA PHE A 33 -10.40 26.49 6.25
C PHE A 33 -9.91 25.27 5.48
N SER A 34 -10.16 25.24 4.17
CA SER A 34 -9.77 24.11 3.32
C SER A 34 -8.24 23.97 3.23
N VAL A 35 -7.50 25.08 3.14
CA VAL A 35 -6.03 25.08 3.17
C VAL A 35 -5.50 24.70 4.56
N GLY A 36 -6.21 25.09 5.62
CA GLY A 36 -5.88 24.80 7.02
C GLY A 36 -6.13 23.36 7.48
N LEU A 37 -6.74 22.51 6.65
CA LEU A 37 -6.91 21.09 6.95
C LEU A 37 -5.57 20.39 7.20
N ARG A 38 -5.56 19.32 8.00
CA ARG A 38 -4.36 18.49 8.22
C ARG A 38 -3.89 17.84 6.92
N ASP A 39 -2.59 17.61 6.75
CA ASP A 39 -2.03 17.04 5.51
C ASP A 39 -2.49 15.62 5.20
N ASP A 40 -2.95 14.88 6.22
CA ASP A 40 -3.57 13.57 6.11
C ASP A 40 -5.10 13.64 5.97
N SER A 41 -5.69 14.82 5.76
CA SER A 41 -7.10 14.94 5.40
C SER A 41 -7.38 14.29 4.04
N ARG A 42 -8.61 13.80 3.84
CA ARG A 42 -8.98 13.04 2.64
C ARG A 42 -8.71 13.84 1.37
N ILE A 43 -9.08 15.12 1.36
CA ILE A 43 -8.89 15.99 0.21
C ILE A 43 -7.43 16.28 -0.07
N LYS A 44 -6.61 16.51 0.98
CA LYS A 44 -5.17 16.78 0.82
C LYS A 44 -4.42 15.54 0.36
N MET A 45 -4.74 14.38 0.93
CA MET A 45 -4.20 13.09 0.46
C MET A 45 -4.58 12.80 -1.00
N LYS A 46 -5.84 13.03 -1.38
CA LYS A 46 -6.30 12.81 -2.75
C LYS A 46 -5.64 13.77 -3.74
N MET A 47 -5.44 15.03 -3.35
CA MET A 47 -4.71 16.01 -4.16
C MET A 47 -3.22 15.70 -4.28
N SER A 48 -2.58 15.14 -3.26
CA SER A 48 -1.17 14.75 -3.30
C SER A 48 -0.94 13.41 -4.01
N GLY A 49 -2.01 12.68 -4.36
CA GLY A 49 -1.93 11.33 -4.92
C GLY A 49 -1.41 10.28 -3.94
N GLN A 50 -1.25 10.64 -2.66
CA GLN A 50 -0.78 9.74 -1.63
C GLN A 50 -1.94 8.86 -1.15
N LYS A 51 -1.75 7.55 -1.20
CA LYS A 51 -2.72 6.58 -0.65
C LYS A 51 -2.60 6.41 0.85
N ILE A 52 -1.43 6.72 1.40
CA ILE A 52 -1.06 6.45 2.79
C ILE A 52 -0.44 7.72 3.38
N PRO A 53 -0.79 8.11 4.62
CA PRO A 53 -0.18 9.27 5.26
C PRO A 53 1.34 9.11 5.38
N LEU A 54 2.09 10.20 5.18
CA LEU A 54 3.55 10.20 5.26
C LEU A 54 4.06 9.62 6.60
N LYS A 55 3.40 9.98 7.71
CA LYS A 55 3.75 9.45 9.04
C LYS A 55 3.67 7.92 9.09
N THR A 56 2.63 7.34 8.52
CA THR A 56 2.46 5.88 8.44
C THR A 56 3.54 5.25 7.56
N LEU A 57 3.89 5.88 6.44
CA LEU A 57 4.97 5.42 5.57
C LEU A 57 6.33 5.44 6.29
N LEU A 58 6.62 6.50 7.05
CA LEU A 58 7.82 6.62 7.87
C LEU A 58 7.88 5.53 8.95
N LEU A 59 6.75 5.27 9.64
CA LEU A 59 6.67 4.21 10.64
C LEU A 59 6.90 2.83 10.01
N ALA A 60 6.27 2.52 8.88
CA ALA A 60 6.51 1.27 8.16
C ALA A 60 7.98 1.12 7.75
N SER A 61 8.61 2.22 7.31
CA SER A 61 10.02 2.22 6.91
C SER A 61 10.98 1.99 8.10
N ILE A 62 10.61 2.46 9.29
CA ILE A 62 11.35 2.16 10.53
C ILE A 62 11.17 0.69 10.89
N THR A 63 9.93 0.19 10.87
CA THR A 63 9.62 -1.22 11.14
C THR A 63 10.41 -2.16 10.24
N ASP A 64 10.48 -1.86 8.93
CA ASP A 64 11.24 -2.66 7.96
C ASP A 64 12.73 -2.70 8.32
N ARG A 65 13.33 -1.53 8.59
CA ARG A 65 14.76 -1.46 8.97
C ARG A 65 15.05 -2.21 10.26
N VAL A 66 14.22 -2.03 11.28
CA VAL A 66 14.38 -2.71 12.57
C VAL A 66 14.18 -4.22 12.43
N GLY A 67 13.19 -4.64 11.65
CA GLY A 67 12.91 -6.05 11.39
C GLY A 67 14.07 -6.75 10.69
N VAL A 68 14.66 -6.11 9.68
CA VAL A 68 15.86 -6.63 9.00
C VAL A 68 17.05 -6.71 9.96
N LEU A 69 17.30 -5.67 10.77
CA LEU A 69 18.39 -5.69 11.76
C LEU A 69 18.21 -6.81 12.78
N ALA A 70 17.00 -6.99 13.31
CA ALA A 70 16.70 -8.07 14.24
C ALA A 70 16.91 -9.44 13.58
N TRP A 71 16.42 -9.62 12.35
CA TRP A 71 16.58 -10.84 11.56
C TRP A 71 18.05 -11.18 11.29
N GLN A 72 18.89 -10.19 10.94
CA GLN A 72 20.33 -10.38 10.71
C GLN A 72 21.08 -10.95 11.94
N ASN A 73 20.54 -10.77 13.14
CA ASN A 73 21.10 -11.30 14.38
C ASN A 73 20.54 -12.70 14.75
N THR A 74 19.83 -13.36 13.83
CA THR A 74 19.32 -14.72 14.00
C THR A 74 20.11 -15.72 13.16
N LYS A 75 19.95 -17.02 13.45
CA LYS A 75 20.54 -18.10 12.62
C LYS A 75 20.05 -18.02 11.17
N ASP A 76 18.76 -17.79 10.99
CA ASP A 76 18.14 -17.61 9.67
C ASP A 76 18.74 -16.41 8.94
N GLY A 77 19.03 -15.32 9.65
CA GLY A 77 19.73 -14.15 9.12
C GLY A 77 21.10 -14.46 8.56
N HIS A 78 21.92 -15.21 9.31
CA HIS A 78 23.26 -15.61 8.88
C HIS A 78 23.25 -16.56 7.67
N GLU A 79 22.21 -17.39 7.56
CA GLU A 79 22.04 -18.34 6.46
C GLU A 79 21.22 -17.78 5.29
N GLY A 80 20.75 -16.53 5.38
CA GLY A 80 19.96 -15.87 4.35
C GLY A 80 18.53 -16.41 4.17
N ARG A 81 17.99 -17.12 5.17
CA ARG A 81 16.66 -17.73 5.14
C ARG A 81 15.62 -16.83 5.79
N ASN A 82 14.35 -16.96 5.40
CA ASN A 82 13.21 -16.28 6.05
C ASN A 82 13.33 -14.75 6.17
N VAL A 83 13.82 -14.09 5.11
CA VAL A 83 13.96 -12.63 5.08
C VAL A 83 12.61 -11.94 5.37
N PRO A 84 12.54 -10.98 6.30
CA PRO A 84 11.33 -10.23 6.59
C PRO A 84 10.79 -9.53 5.35
N LYS A 85 9.48 -9.64 5.11
CA LYS A 85 8.81 -8.92 4.02
C LYS A 85 8.74 -7.43 4.32
N SER A 86 8.98 -6.59 3.32
CA SER A 86 8.83 -5.14 3.47
C SER A 86 7.35 -4.76 3.65
N LEU A 87 7.05 -4.12 4.77
CA LEU A 87 5.77 -3.51 5.05
C LEU A 87 5.54 -2.30 4.15
N VAL A 88 6.58 -1.50 3.86
CA VAL A 88 6.48 -0.39 2.90
C VAL A 88 6.06 -0.89 1.52
N GLU A 89 6.72 -1.94 1.01
CA GLU A 89 6.34 -2.55 -0.26
C GLU A 89 4.91 -3.08 -0.21
N THR A 90 4.53 -3.78 0.85
CA THR A 90 3.17 -4.32 1.03
C THR A 90 2.10 -3.23 1.01
N LEU A 91 2.37 -2.09 1.65
CA LEU A 91 1.43 -0.99 1.75
C LEU A 91 1.33 -0.15 0.47
N THR A 92 2.44 -0.01 -0.27
CA THR A 92 2.52 0.86 -1.46
C THR A 92 2.28 0.12 -2.78
N SER A 93 2.51 -1.19 -2.81
CA SER A 93 2.31 -2.01 -4.00
C SER A 93 0.84 -2.12 -4.32
N ARG A 94 0.52 -2.05 -5.61
CA ARG A 94 -0.77 -2.55 -6.09
C ARG A 94 -0.78 -4.05 -5.87
N PRO A 95 -1.93 -4.67 -5.52
CA PRO A 95 -2.03 -6.12 -5.50
C PRO A 95 -1.55 -6.61 -6.87
N LYS A 96 -0.42 -7.33 -6.88
CA LYS A 96 -0.04 -8.11 -8.05
C LYS A 96 -1.16 -9.13 -8.22
N GLU A 97 -1.79 -9.16 -9.41
CA GLU A 97 -2.54 -10.35 -9.80
C GLU A 97 -1.57 -11.50 -9.62
N ARG A 98 -1.88 -12.41 -8.70
CA ARG A 98 -1.08 -13.61 -8.59
C ARG A 98 -1.37 -14.40 -9.85
N GLU A 99 -0.34 -14.75 -10.60
CA GLU A 99 -0.42 -15.79 -11.63
C GLU A 99 -0.61 -17.14 -10.92
N GLU A 100 -1.77 -17.34 -10.32
CA GLU A 100 -2.18 -18.62 -9.75
C GLU A 100 -2.70 -19.48 -10.89
N ALA A 101 -1.98 -20.57 -11.19
CA ALA A 101 -2.51 -21.61 -12.04
C ALA A 101 -3.58 -22.38 -11.25
N VAL A 102 -4.85 -22.12 -11.56
CA VAL A 102 -5.97 -22.90 -11.04
C VAL A 102 -6.21 -24.07 -11.98
N PHE A 103 -6.17 -25.29 -11.46
CA PHE A 103 -6.42 -26.51 -12.22
C PHE A 103 -7.82 -27.03 -11.93
N ALA A 104 -8.51 -27.53 -12.95
CA ALA A 104 -9.86 -28.06 -12.79
C ALA A 104 -9.87 -29.48 -12.19
N SER A 105 -8.72 -30.17 -12.18
CA SER A 105 -8.56 -31.51 -11.60
C SER A 105 -7.13 -31.79 -11.12
N GLY A 106 -6.98 -32.81 -10.26
CA GLY A 106 -5.66 -33.27 -9.80
C GLY A 106 -4.77 -33.81 -10.93
N GLU A 107 -5.36 -34.34 -12.01
CA GLU A 107 -4.60 -34.84 -13.15
C GLU A 107 -3.96 -33.70 -13.96
N GLU A 108 -4.66 -32.58 -14.13
CA GLU A 108 -4.11 -31.38 -14.77
C GLU A 108 -2.96 -30.78 -13.97
N PHE A 109 -3.07 -30.78 -12.64
CA PHE A 109 -1.99 -30.37 -11.74
C PHE A 109 -0.75 -31.25 -11.92
N GLU A 110 -0.89 -32.58 -11.92
CA GLU A 110 0.25 -33.49 -12.08
C GLU A 110 0.93 -33.37 -13.46
N LYS A 111 0.15 -33.13 -14.52
CA LYS A 111 0.70 -32.85 -15.86
C LYS A 111 1.47 -31.54 -15.90
N ALA A 112 0.98 -30.49 -15.25
CA ALA A 112 1.69 -29.21 -15.16
C ALA A 112 2.96 -29.35 -14.32
N ARG A 113 2.88 -30.05 -13.18
CA ARG A 113 4.02 -30.32 -12.29
C ARG A 113 5.13 -31.10 -13.00
N THR A 114 4.80 -32.16 -13.74
CA THR A 114 5.78 -32.93 -14.50
C THR A 114 6.45 -32.13 -15.61
N ARG A 115 5.74 -31.20 -16.26
CA ARG A 115 6.32 -30.27 -17.23
C ARG A 115 7.36 -29.34 -16.57
N ILE A 116 6.98 -28.71 -15.47
CA ILE A 116 7.87 -27.79 -14.72
C ILE A 116 9.14 -28.53 -14.27
N LEU A 117 9.02 -29.77 -13.78
CA LEU A 117 10.16 -30.57 -13.36
C LEU A 117 11.11 -30.89 -14.52
N LYS A 118 10.58 -31.24 -15.70
CA LYS A 118 11.40 -31.47 -16.90
C LYS A 118 12.10 -30.20 -17.38
N ASP A 119 11.41 -29.06 -17.36
CA ASP A 119 11.99 -27.78 -17.77
C ASP A 119 13.13 -27.34 -16.83
N LEU A 120 13.04 -27.68 -15.54
CA LEU A 120 14.12 -27.46 -14.56
C LEU A 120 15.31 -28.40 -14.78
N GLU A 121 15.08 -29.66 -15.16
CA GLU A 121 16.13 -30.62 -15.51
C GLU A 121 16.90 -30.20 -16.77
N VAL A 122 16.21 -29.68 -17.79
CA VAL A 122 16.84 -29.17 -19.02
C VAL A 122 17.68 -27.91 -18.75
N ASN A 123 17.23 -27.02 -17.88
CA ASN A 123 17.94 -25.77 -17.56
C ASN A 123 19.14 -25.97 -16.61
N ASN A 124 19.18 -27.05 -15.83
CA ASN A 124 20.32 -27.39 -14.97
C ASN A 124 21.39 -28.26 -15.67
N GLY A 125 21.17 -28.62 -16.94
CA GLY A 125 22.04 -29.48 -17.74
C GLY A 125 22.93 -28.76 -18.76
N ASN A 126 23.02 -27.42 -18.71
CA ASN A 126 23.93 -26.58 -19.51
C ASN A 126 24.95 -25.87 -18.63
#